data_AF-A0A9D9QUH5-F1
#
_entry.id   AF-A0A9D9QUH5-F1
#
_cell.length_a   1.000
_cell.length_b   1.000
_cell.length_c   1.000
_cell.angle_alpha   90.00
_cell.angle_beta   90.00
_cell.angle_gamma   90.00
#
_symmetry.space_group_name_H-M   'P 1'
#
loop_
_entity.id
_entity.type
_entity.pdbx_description
1 polymer ?
#
loop_
_entity_poly.entity_id
_entity_poly.type
_entity_poly.pdbx_seq_one_letter_code
_entity_poly.pdbx_strand_id
1 'polypeptide(L)' 'QGWDGTYNGNPLPSTDYWFTVEYLEGIITKEFKAHFTLKR' A
#
# COMPACT_ATOMS: atom_id res chain seq x y z
N GLN A 1 -5.12 6.01 11.09
CA GLN A 1 -3.97 6.90 10.84
C GLN A 1 -3.23 6.33 9.64
N GLY A 2 -3.17 7.07 8.53
CA GLY A 2 -2.59 6.61 7.26
C GLY A 2 -1.12 7.00 7.13
N TRP A 3 -0.47 6.50 6.08
CA TRP A 3 0.91 6.84 5.73
C TRP A 3 1.04 8.33 5.38
N ASP A 4 2.12 8.97 5.83
CA ASP A 4 2.38 10.42 5.72
C ASP A 4 2.96 10.86 4.37
N GLY A 5 3.06 9.92 3.41
CA GLY A 5 3.58 10.17 2.07
C GLY A 5 5.10 10.23 1.97
N THR A 6 5.82 9.80 3.01
CA THR A 6 7.30 9.73 2.99
C THR A 6 7.80 8.29 2.82
N TYR A 7 8.69 8.05 1.86
CA TYR A 7 9.35 6.76 1.68
C TYR A 7 10.87 6.94 1.76
N ASN A 8 11.50 6.20 2.68
CA ASN A 8 12.93 6.33 2.99
C ASN A 8 13.37 7.80 3.22
N GLY A 9 12.53 8.59 3.90
CA GLY A 9 12.79 10.00 4.20
C GLY A 9 12.56 10.98 3.05
N ASN A 10 12.14 10.50 1.86
CA ASN A 10 11.85 11.34 0.71
C ASN A 10 10.33 11.46 0.48
N PRO A 11 9.81 12.66 0.18
CA PRO A 11 8.41 12.84 -0.16
C PRO A 11 8.11 12.14 -1.48
N LEU A 12 7.16 11.21 -1.45
CA LEU A 12 6.71 10.54 -2.66
C LEU A 12 5.74 11.44 -3.45
N PRO A 13 5.70 11.29 -4.79
CA PRO A 13 4.83 12.10 -5.62
C PRO A 13 3.35 11.88 -5.29
N SER A 14 2.52 12.90 -5.50
CA SER A 14 1.08 12.84 -5.25
C SER A 14 0.39 12.05 -6.38
N THR A 15 0.58 10.73 -6.38
CA THR A 15 0.12 9.80 -7.41
C THR A 15 -0.66 8.64 -6.78
N ASP A 16 -1.18 7.76 -7.63
CA ASP A 16 -1.75 6.48 -7.22
C ASP A 16 -0.65 5.46 -6.87
N TYR A 17 -0.88 4.71 -5.79
CA TYR A 17 0.02 3.67 -5.29
C TYR A 17 -0.75 2.37 -5.14
N TRP A 18 -0.22 1.31 -5.72
CA TRP A 18 -0.77 -0.03 -5.64
C TRP A 18 0.03 -0.86 -4.65
N PHE A 19 -0.67 -1.69 -3.88
CA PHE A 19 -0.04 -2.65 -3.00
C PHE A 19 -0.74 -4.00 -3.09
N THR A 20 0.07 -5.05 -2.91
CA THR A 20 -0.39 -6.42 -2.85
C THR A 20 0.02 -7.00 -1.50
N VAL A 21 -0.91 -7.62 -0.79
CA VAL A 21 -0.65 -8.37 0.44
C VAL A 21 -0.96 -9.81 0.17
N GLU A 22 0.05 -10.66 0.32
CA GLU A 22 -0.15 -12.11 0.40
C GLU A 22 -0.28 -12.48 1.88
N TYR A 23 -1.36 -13.16 2.23
CA TYR A 23 -1.61 -13.63 3.59
C TYR A 23 -2.20 -15.03 3.59
N LEU A 24 -1.95 -15.76 4.67
CA LEU A 24 -2.52 -17.09 4.89
C LEU A 24 -3.84 -16.95 5.64
N GLU A 25 -4.93 -17.44 5.05
CA GLU A 25 -6.19 -17.65 5.75
C GLU A 25 -6.31 -19.15 6.05
N GLY A 26 -5.75 -19.56 7.19
CA GLY A 26 -5.58 -20.98 7.54
C GLY A 26 -4.51 -21.65 6.68
N ILE A 27 -4.92 -22.63 5.86
CA ILE A 27 -4.05 -23.36 4.91
C ILE A 27 -4.11 -22.81 3.48
N ILE A 28 -4.93 -21.78 3.25
CA ILE A 28 -5.10 -21.19 1.91
C ILE A 28 -4.32 -19.88 1.86
N THR A 29 -3.41 -19.77 0.90
CA THR A 29 -2.75 -18.49 0.56
C THR A 29 -3.70 -17.63 -0.25
N LYS A 30 -3.98 -16.44 0.25
CA LYS A 30 -4.80 -15.42 -0.41
C LYS A 30 -3.95 -14.21 -0.77
N GLU A 31 -4.29 -13.60 -1.89
CA GLU A 31 -3.69 -12.37 -2.37
C GLU A 31 -4.76 -11.26 -2.32
N PHE A 32 -4.42 -10.15 -1.68
CA PHE A 32 -5.24 -8.95 -1.66
C PHE A 32 -4.52 -7.82 -2.37
N LYS A 33 -5.12 -7.33 -3.45
CA LYS A 33 -4.62 -6.20 -4.24
C LYS A 33 -5.50 -4.98 -4.00
N ALA A 34 -4.89 -3.86 -3.66
CA ALA A 34 -5.59 -2.59 -3.48
C ALA A 34 -4.69 -1.42 -3.89
N HIS A 35 -5.27 -0.23 -3.94
CA HIS A 35 -4.54 1.00 -4.21
C HIS A 35 -5.01 2.12 -3.30
N PHE A 36 -4.16 3.11 -3.11
CA PHE A 36 -4.49 4.38 -2.48
C PHE A 36 -3.84 5.52 -3.25
N THR A 37 -4.49 6.67 -3.28
CA THR A 37 -3.96 7.86 -3.94
C THR A 37 -3.42 8.80 -2.89
N LEU A 38 -2.17 9.23 -3.02
CA LEU A 38 -1.70 10.38 -2.26
C LEU A 38 -2.28 11.64 -2.91
N LYS A 39 -3.22 12.29 -2.23
CA LYS A 39 -3.65 13.65 -2.55
C LYS A 39 -2.93 14.63 -1.64
N ARG A 40 -2.36 15.69 -2.21
CA ARG A 40 -1.86 16.87 -1.50
C ARG A 40 -2.98 17.83 -1.16
#